data_AF-A0ABD0NTY9-F1
#
_entry.id   AF-A0ABD0NTY9-F1
#
_cell.length_a   1.000
_cell.length_b   1.000
_cell.length_c   1.000
_cell.angle_alpha   90.00
_cell.angle_beta   90.00
_cell.angle_gamma   90.00
#
_symmetry.space_group_name_H-M   'P 1'
#
loop_
_entity.id
_entity.type
_entity.pdbx_description
1 polymer ?
#
loop_
_entity_poly.entity_id
_entity_poly.type
_entity_poly.pdbx_seq_one_letter_code
_entity_poly.pdbx_strand_id
1 'polypeptide(L)' 'DFKSSWRSGEVLLAILCSLRPDLVDLSQAQTSSHQENLERAFDLAEKELGIPRLLEPE' A
#
# COMPACT_ATOMS: atom_id res chain seq x y z
N ASP A 1 -15.40 -6.20 -0.95
CA ASP A 1 -16.00 -4.89 -0.60
C ASP A 1 -14.86 -3.91 -0.27
N PHE A 2 -15.13 -2.62 -0.03
CA PHE A 2 -14.09 -1.64 0.36
C PHE A 2 -13.53 -1.82 1.78
N LYS A 3 -13.75 -2.98 2.42
CA LYS A 3 -13.26 -3.29 3.77
C LYS A 3 -12.36 -4.51 3.73
N SER A 4 -12.93 -5.70 3.53
CA SER A 4 -12.25 -6.98 3.56
C SER A 4 -11.23 -7.15 2.44
N SER A 5 -11.57 -6.70 1.22
CA SER A 5 -10.71 -6.84 0.04
C SER A 5 -9.47 -5.92 0.06
N TRP A 6 -9.44 -4.96 0.99
CA TRP A 6 -8.36 -3.96 1.10
C TRP A 6 -7.49 -4.18 2.34
N ARG A 7 -7.96 -5.01 3.28
CA ARG A 7 -7.29 -5.24 4.56
C ARG A 7 -5.87 -5.78 4.39
N SER A 8 -5.57 -6.48 3.30
CA SER A 8 -4.22 -7.02 3.07
C SER A 8 -3.16 -5.97 2.74
N GLY A 9 -3.55 -4.77 2.34
CA GLY A 9 -2.66 -3.71 1.86
C GLY A 9 -2.06 -3.97 0.45
N GLU A 10 -2.14 -5.18 -0.07
CA GLU A 10 -1.60 -5.55 -1.39
C GLU A 10 -2.25 -4.75 -2.53
N VAL A 11 -3.56 -4.51 -2.46
CA VAL A 11 -4.29 -3.74 -3.48
C VAL A 11 -3.81 -2.28 -3.52
N LEU A 12 -3.52 -1.68 -2.36
CA LEU A 12 -2.98 -0.32 -2.30
C LEU A 12 -1.58 -0.27 -2.91
N LEU A 13 -0.72 -1.23 -2.57
CA LEU A 13 0.61 -1.38 -3.17
C LEU A 13 0.53 -1.61 -4.68
N ALA A 14 -0.42 -2.41 -5.17
CA ALA A 14 -0.63 -2.64 -6.60
C ALA A 14 -1.09 -1.38 -7.34
N ILE A 15 -1.96 -0.57 -6.73
CA ILE A 15 -2.36 0.73 -7.28
C ILE A 15 -1.14 1.66 -7.38
N LEU A 16 -0.34 1.76 -6.33
CA LEU A 16 0.89 2.57 -6.35
C LEU A 16 1.86 2.09 -7.43
N CYS A 17 2.07 0.78 -7.55
CA CYS A 17 2.88 0.17 -8.61
C CYS A 17 2.34 0.49 -10.01
N SER A 18 1.02 0.53 -10.20
CA SER A 18 0.42 0.90 -11.49
C SER A 18 0.67 2.36 -11.89
N LEU A 19 0.85 3.26 -10.91
CA LEU A 19 1.15 4.67 -11.15
C LEU A 19 2.66 4.90 -11.32
N ARG A 20 3.47 4.18 -10.53
CA ARG A 20 4.93 4.28 -10.46
C ARG A 20 5.51 2.87 -10.19
N PRO A 21 5.82 2.09 -11.25
CA PRO A 21 6.27 0.70 -11.11
C PRO A 21 7.60 0.55 -10.35
N ASP A 22 8.39 1.64 -10.29
CA ASP A 22 9.68 1.71 -9.60
C ASP A 22 9.57 1.76 -8.07
N LEU A 23 8.39 2.09 -7.53
CA LEU A 23 8.22 2.34 -6.08
C LEU A 23 7.89 1.10 -5.26
N VAL A 24 7.38 0.03 -5.88
CA VAL A 24 6.80 -1.10 -5.16
C VAL A 24 7.28 -2.43 -5.74
N ASP A 25 7.87 -3.26 -4.90
CA ASP A 25 8.11 -4.67 -5.19
C ASP A 25 6.93 -5.52 -4.70
N LEU A 26 6.06 -5.93 -5.63
CA LEU A 26 4.88 -6.74 -5.32
C LEU A 26 5.21 -8.19 -4.91
N SER A 27 6.44 -8.66 -5.13
CA SER A 27 6.86 -9.96 -4.60
C SER A 27 7.01 -9.91 -3.08
N GLN A 28 7.50 -8.79 -2.55
CA GLN A 28 7.63 -8.54 -1.11
C GLN A 28 6.27 -8.33 -0.43
N ALA A 29 5.30 -7.78 -1.15
CA ALA A 29 3.95 -7.55 -0.62
C ALA A 29 3.26 -8.87 -0.22
N GLN A 30 3.45 -9.93 -1.00
CA GLN A 30 2.85 -11.25 -0.75
C GLN A 30 3.42 -11.97 0.49
N THR A 31 4.63 -11.60 0.92
CA THR A 31 5.30 -12.21 2.08
C THR A 31 5.25 -11.34 3.33
N SER A 32 4.88 -10.06 3.20
CA SER A 32 4.76 -9.12 4.30
C SER A 32 3.42 -9.29 5.03
N SER A 33 3.36 -8.91 6.30
CA SER A 33 2.08 -8.84 7.02
C SER A 33 1.19 -7.73 6.45
N HIS A 34 -0.12 -7.84 6.69
CA HIS A 34 -1.08 -6.84 6.27
C HIS A 34 -0.76 -5.44 6.81
N GLN A 35 -0.31 -5.35 8.07
CA GLN A 35 0.04 -4.09 8.71
C GLN A 35 1.27 -3.45 8.06
N GLU A 36 2.31 -4.24 7.76
CA GLU A 36 3.49 -3.76 7.05
C GLU A 36 3.16 -3.29 5.64
N ASN A 37 2.27 -4.00 4.93
CA ASN A 37 1.84 -3.59 3.60
C ASN A 37 1.08 -2.27 3.62
N LEU A 38 0.17 -2.10 4.58
CA LEU A 38 -0.60 -0.86 4.73
C LEU A 38 0.30 0.32 5.11
N GLU A 39 1.18 0.14 6.09
CA GLU A 39 2.13 1.18 6.50
C GLU A 39 3.01 1.59 5.33
N ARG A 40 3.59 0.62 4.61
CA ARG A 40 4.42 0.88 3.43
C ARG A 40 3.63 1.61 2.34
N ALA A 41 2.39 1.22 2.08
CA ALA A 41 1.55 1.86 1.07
C ALA A 41 1.27 3.33 1.43
N PHE A 42 0.90 3.61 2.69
CA PHE A 42 0.64 4.97 3.13
C PHE A 42 1.90 5.84 3.10
N ASP A 43 3.02 5.32 3.56
CA ASP A 43 4.31 6.01 3.53
C ASP A 43 4.74 6.39 2.11
N LEU A 44 4.64 5.45 1.16
CA LEU A 44 4.98 5.70 -0.23
C LEU A 44 4.00 6.70 -0.88
N ALA A 45 2.71 6.55 -0.60
CA ALA A 45 1.70 7.47 -1.14
C ALA A 45 1.94 8.91 -0.68
N GLU A 46 2.30 9.11 0.59
CA GLU A 46 2.59 10.43 1.15
C GLU A 46 3.91 11.00 0.60
N LYS A 47 5.00 10.24 0.66
CA LYS A 47 6.35 10.73 0.32
C LYS A 47 6.56 10.92 -1.18
N GLU A 48 6.05 9.98 -1.98
CA GLU A 48 6.36 9.94 -3.42
C GLU A 48 5.26 10.55 -4.29
N LEU A 49 4.02 10.54 -3.82
CA LEU A 49 2.86 11.04 -4.56
C LEU A 49 2.16 12.24 -3.90
N GLY A 50 2.57 12.63 -2.68
CA GLY A 50 1.97 13.75 -1.95
C GLY A 50 0.53 13.50 -1.52
N ILE A 51 0.11 12.23 -1.42
CA ILE A 51 -1.25 11.85 -1.02
C ILE A 51 -1.30 11.82 0.52
N PRO A 52 -2.09 12.68 1.17
CA PRO A 52 -2.11 12.74 2.63
C PRO A 52 -2.71 11.46 3.22
N ARG A 53 -2.10 10.99 4.32
CA ARG A 53 -2.58 9.84 5.07
C ARG A 53 -3.88 10.19 5.80
N LEU A 54 -4.98 9.56 5.39
CA LEU A 54 -6.31 9.74 6.01
C LEU A 54 -6.69 8.60 6.94
N LEU A 55 -5.92 7.51 6.94
CA LEU A 55 -6.20 6.26 7.63
C LEU A 55 -4.96 5.80 8.39
N GLU A 56 -5.18 5.22 9.57
CA GLU A 56 -4.15 4.48 10.31
C GLU A 56 -4.31 2.97 10.04
N PRO A 57 -3.21 2.20 9.89
CA PRO A 57 -3.25 0.77 9.70
C PRO A 57 -3.56 0.05 11.02
N GLU A 58 -4.77 -0.52 11.10
CA GLU A 58 -5.27 -1.37 12.19
C GLU A 58 -5.45 -2.85 11.78
#